data_AF-A0A930WCW5-F1
#
_entry.id   AF-A0A930WCW5-F1
#
_cell.length_a   1.000
_cell.length_b   1.000
_cell.length_c   1.000
_cell.angle_alpha   90.00
_cell.angle_beta   90.00
_cell.angle_gamma   90.00
#
_symmetry.space_group_name_H-M   'P 1'
#
loop_
_entity.id
_entity.type
_entity.pdbx_description
1 polymer ?
#
loop_
_entity_poly.entity_id
_entity_poly.type
_entity_poly.pdbx_seq_one_letter_code
_entity_poly.pdbx_strand_id
1 'polypeptide(L)'
;MRLPRKKSGFLLIEHLIALVIISISLVAFMGLSTAFLKIKDRLNVPDDVKWHVAVQQMNFNYAGYRLTSFNGYDPYTAHFENMTSEKTEVITLVSSWKDGGKIYKGAGGSGGHQPFLYGIRSISMKRNGSRLLISSTLNQGSTFRLNFAPKNRAIYVKVKEVKKKKDDKP
;
A
#
# COMPACT_ATOMS: atom_id res chain seq x y z
N MET A 1 -3.45 40.05 -62.76
CA MET A 1 -4.44 40.34 -61.71
C MET A 1 -4.80 39.05 -61.00
N ARG A 2 -4.48 38.90 -59.70
CA ARG A 2 -4.95 37.75 -58.89
C ARG A 2 -6.34 38.08 -58.35
N LEU A 3 -7.34 37.27 -58.69
CA LEU A 3 -8.70 37.38 -58.16
C LEU A 3 -8.69 37.16 -56.63
N PRO A 4 -9.47 37.93 -55.85
CA PRO A 4 -9.55 37.77 -54.41
C PRO A 4 -10.19 36.42 -54.08
N ARG A 5 -9.48 35.59 -53.28
CA ARG A 5 -10.01 34.34 -52.73
C ARG A 5 -11.27 34.65 -51.93
N LYS A 6 -12.41 34.09 -52.36
CA LYS A 6 -13.68 34.14 -51.63
C LYS A 6 -13.48 33.53 -50.24
N LYS A 7 -13.47 34.35 -49.18
CA LYS A 7 -13.54 33.86 -47.81
C LYS A 7 -14.97 33.37 -47.60
N SER A 8 -15.17 32.06 -47.68
CA SER A 8 -16.44 31.42 -47.35
C SER A 8 -16.64 31.56 -45.84
N GLY A 9 -17.56 32.44 -45.42
CA GLY A 9 -18.07 32.40 -44.06
C GLY A 9 -18.79 31.07 -43.84
N PHE A 10 -18.61 30.47 -42.67
CA PHE A 10 -19.30 29.24 -42.30
C PHE A 10 -20.81 29.43 -42.41
N LEU A 11 -21.50 28.47 -43.01
CA LEU A 11 -22.95 28.48 -43.11
C LEU A 11 -23.56 28.22 -41.72
N LEU A 12 -24.68 28.87 -41.39
CA LEU A 12 -25.38 28.74 -40.11
C LEU A 12 -25.72 27.26 -39.78
N ILE A 13 -25.95 26.46 -40.83
CA ILE A 13 -26.17 25.01 -40.78
C ILE A 13 -24.93 24.25 -40.31
N GLU A 14 -23.72 24.62 -40.74
CA GLU A 14 -22.48 23.96 -40.28
C GLU A 14 -22.23 24.20 -38.79
N HIS A 15 -22.53 25.40 -38.30
CA HIS A 15 -22.47 25.69 -36.87
C HIS A 15 -23.50 24.87 -36.07
N LEU A 16 -24.71 24.69 -36.61
CA LEU A 16 -25.74 23.88 -35.96
C LEU A 16 -25.32 22.40 -35.90
N ILE A 17 -24.75 21.85 -36.98
CA ILE A 17 -24.24 20.49 -37.04
C ILE A 17 -23.06 20.31 -36.07
N ALA A 18 -22.12 21.25 -36.03
CA ALA A 18 -21.00 21.22 -35.10
C ALA A 18 -21.47 21.22 -33.64
N LEU A 19 -22.48 22.04 -33.31
CA LEU A 19 -23.06 22.09 -31.95
C LEU A 19 -23.70 20.75 -31.54
N VAL A 20 -24.38 20.09 -32.47
CA VAL A 20 -24.98 18.76 -32.24
C VAL A 20 -23.89 17.71 -32.01
N ILE A 21 -22.83 17.70 -32.83
CA ILE A 21 -21.70 16.77 -32.68
C ILE A 21 -21.01 16.98 -31.32
N ILE A 22 -20.78 18.23 -30.92
CA ILE A 22 -20.19 18.55 -29.62
C ILE A 22 -21.10 18.08 -28.49
N SER A 23 -22.41 18.32 -28.58
CA SER A 23 -23.38 17.91 -27.56
C SER A 23 -23.41 16.38 -27.39
N ILE A 24 -23.47 15.63 -28.49
CA ILE A 24 -23.41 14.16 -28.47
C ILE A 24 -22.09 13.68 -27.85
N SER A 25 -20.97 14.30 -28.22
CA SER A 25 -19.66 13.95 -27.67
C SER A 25 -19.58 14.21 -26.17
N LEU A 26 -20.18 15.30 -25.69
CA LEU A 26 -20.23 15.63 -24.27
C LEU A 26 -21.04 14.58 -23.48
N VAL A 27 -22.20 14.19 -24.01
CA VAL A 27 -23.07 13.17 -23.39
C VAL A 27 -22.35 11.82 -23.37
N ALA A 28 -21.68 11.44 -24.45
CA ALA A 28 -20.88 10.21 -24.50
C ALA A 28 -19.73 10.24 -23.48
N PHE A 29 -19.03 11.38 -23.34
CA PHE A 29 -17.97 11.57 -22.36
C PHE A 29 -18.49 11.48 -20.91
N MET A 30 -19.65 12.06 -20.62
CA MET A 30 -20.30 11.95 -19.30
C MET A 30 -20.70 10.49 -19.01
N GLY A 31 -21.27 9.79 -19.98
CA GLY A 31 -21.60 8.37 -19.87
C GLY A 31 -20.37 7.51 -19.55
N LEU A 32 -19.26 7.75 -20.28
CA LEU A 32 -18.01 7.04 -20.06
C LEU A 32 -17.42 7.35 -18.68
N SER A 33 -17.43 8.63 -18.27
CA SER A 33 -16.92 9.08 -16.97
C SER A 33 -17.67 8.45 -15.80
N THR A 34 -19.00 8.36 -15.89
CA THR A 34 -19.82 7.71 -14.85
C THR A 34 -19.57 6.20 -14.78
N ALA A 35 -19.36 5.54 -15.91
CA ALA A 35 -18.96 4.13 -15.95
C ALA A 35 -17.59 3.90 -15.29
N PHE A 36 -16.60 4.74 -15.60
CA PHE A 36 -15.28 4.70 -14.97
C PHE A 36 -15.35 4.91 -13.46
N LEU A 37 -16.15 5.88 -12.99
CA LEU A 37 -16.34 6.13 -11.56
C LEU A 37 -16.97 4.92 -10.85
N LYS A 38 -17.98 4.29 -11.44
CA LYS A 38 -18.60 3.06 -10.91
C LYS A 38 -17.61 1.90 -10.83
N ILE A 39 -16.76 1.73 -11.85
CA ILE A 39 -15.73 0.68 -11.86
C ILE A 39 -14.68 0.96 -10.78
N LYS A 40 -14.21 2.21 -10.65
CA LYS A 40 -13.29 2.63 -9.58
C LYS A 40 -13.84 2.30 -8.20
N ASP A 41 -15.13 2.54 -7.97
CA ASP A 41 -15.76 2.25 -6.68
C ASP A 41 -15.88 0.74 -6.42
N ARG A 42 -16.11 -0.08 -7.45
CA ARG A 42 -16.09 -1.55 -7.34
C ARG A 42 -14.69 -2.14 -7.16
N LEU A 43 -13.67 -1.51 -7.73
CA LEU A 43 -12.27 -1.92 -7.58
C LEU A 43 -11.66 -1.46 -6.24
N ASN A 44 -12.32 -0.54 -5.54
CA ASN A 44 -11.84 -0.07 -4.26
C ASN A 44 -12.05 -1.19 -3.23
N VAL A 45 -10.95 -1.81 -2.81
CA VAL A 45 -11.00 -2.86 -1.79
C VAL A 45 -11.56 -2.24 -0.49
N PRO A 46 -12.57 -2.87 0.13
CA PRO A 46 -13.12 -2.41 1.40
C PRO A 46 -12.03 -2.19 2.46
N ASP A 47 -12.22 -1.18 3.31
CA ASP A 47 -11.26 -0.74 4.31
C ASP A 47 -10.90 -1.86 5.32
N ASP A 48 -11.86 -2.69 5.69
CA ASP A 48 -11.71 -3.86 6.56
C ASP A 48 -10.81 -4.93 5.92
N VAL A 49 -10.97 -5.20 4.63
CA VAL A 49 -10.13 -6.15 3.89
C VAL A 49 -8.70 -5.62 3.76
N LYS A 50 -8.51 -4.34 3.42
CA LYS A 50 -7.19 -3.70 3.37
C LYS A 50 -6.49 -3.80 4.73
N TRP A 51 -7.20 -3.47 5.80
CA TRP A 51 -6.69 -3.57 7.15
C TRP A 51 -6.31 -5.02 7.50
N HIS A 52 -7.20 -5.98 7.23
CA HIS A 52 -6.93 -7.39 7.50
C HIS A 52 -5.66 -7.89 6.81
N VAL A 53 -5.52 -7.61 5.51
CA VAL A 53 -4.34 -8.00 4.72
C VAL A 53 -3.07 -7.36 5.28
N ALA A 54 -3.12 -6.07 5.65
CA ALA A 54 -1.99 -5.38 6.28
C ALA A 54 -1.56 -6.06 7.59
N VAL A 55 -2.52 -6.43 8.45
CA VAL A 55 -2.23 -7.15 9.70
C VAL A 55 -1.63 -8.53 9.46
N GLN A 56 -2.11 -9.26 8.45
CA GLN A 56 -1.54 -10.57 8.08
C GLN A 56 -0.09 -10.43 7.58
N GLN A 57 0.17 -9.47 6.70
CA GLN A 57 1.52 -9.19 6.21
C GLN A 57 2.46 -8.77 7.34
N MET A 58 2.00 -7.94 8.28
CA MET A 58 2.78 -7.59 9.48
C MET A 58 3.06 -8.81 10.37
N ASN A 59 2.07 -9.67 10.62
CA ASN A 59 2.29 -10.88 11.41
C ASN A 59 3.29 -11.83 10.76
N PHE A 60 3.24 -11.97 9.44
CA PHE A 60 4.16 -12.81 8.69
C PHE A 60 5.58 -12.22 8.68
N ASN A 61 5.72 -10.94 8.33
CA ASN A 61 7.03 -10.30 8.17
C ASN A 61 7.83 -10.11 9.46
N TYR A 62 7.15 -10.08 10.61
CA TYR A 62 7.77 -9.88 11.91
C TYR A 62 7.70 -11.16 12.77
N ALA A 63 7.29 -12.30 12.20
CA ALA A 63 7.26 -13.58 12.92
C ALA A 63 8.66 -13.91 13.48
N GLY A 64 8.74 -14.24 14.78
CA GLY A 64 10.02 -14.50 15.45
C GLY A 64 10.81 -13.25 15.85
N TYR A 65 10.27 -12.04 15.68
CA TYR A 65 10.87 -10.80 16.17
C TYR A 65 10.25 -10.32 17.48
N ARG A 66 10.99 -9.51 18.24
CA ARG A 66 10.54 -8.86 19.47
C ARG A 66 10.71 -7.35 19.38
N LEU A 67 9.70 -6.60 19.82
CA LEU A 67 9.76 -5.14 19.92
C LEU A 67 10.81 -4.73 20.96
N THR A 68 11.81 -3.95 20.55
CA THR A 68 12.88 -3.48 21.44
C THR A 68 12.74 -2.00 21.76
N SER A 69 12.57 -1.16 20.75
CA SER A 69 12.41 0.28 20.91
C SER A 69 11.30 0.85 20.03
N PHE A 70 10.79 2.01 20.43
CA PHE A 70 9.76 2.74 19.74
C PHE A 70 10.04 4.24 19.85
N ASN A 71 10.06 4.92 18.70
CA ASN A 71 10.11 6.36 18.58
C ASN A 71 8.70 6.87 18.24
N GLY A 72 8.15 7.68 19.15
CA GLY A 72 6.80 8.24 19.07
C GLY A 72 6.67 9.53 18.25
N TYR A 73 7.75 10.02 17.66
CA TYR A 73 7.74 11.21 16.80
C TYR A 73 7.49 10.82 15.35
N ASP A 74 6.80 11.66 14.57
CA ASP A 74 6.57 11.44 13.13
C ASP A 74 7.88 11.57 12.34
N PRO A 75 8.32 10.55 11.57
CA PRO A 75 7.62 9.27 11.34
C PRO A 75 7.76 8.29 12.50
N TYR A 76 6.63 7.73 12.94
CA TYR A 76 6.60 6.72 13.99
C TYR A 76 7.48 5.55 13.58
N THR A 77 8.42 5.16 14.45
CA THR A 77 9.44 4.17 14.12
C THR A 77 9.51 3.13 15.23
N ALA A 78 9.17 1.88 14.94
CA ALA A 78 9.27 0.76 15.88
C ALA A 78 10.35 -0.21 15.42
N HIS A 79 11.30 -0.54 16.30
CA HIS A 79 12.39 -1.47 16.01
C HIS A 79 12.11 -2.83 16.61
N PHE A 80 12.34 -3.85 15.80
CA PHE A 80 12.12 -5.24 16.14
C PHE A 80 13.40 -6.04 15.90
N GLU A 81 13.82 -6.83 16.89
CA GLU A 81 15.00 -7.69 16.80
C GLU A 81 14.60 -9.15 16.61
N ASN A 82 15.33 -9.86 15.76
CA ASN A 82 15.14 -11.29 15.52
C ASN A 82 15.52 -12.09 16.77
N MET A 83 14.61 -12.91 17.28
CA MET A 83 14.83 -13.76 18.46
C MET A 83 15.27 -15.20 18.10
N THR A 84 15.43 -15.49 16.82
CA THR A 84 15.54 -16.86 16.30
C THR A 84 16.78 -17.13 15.46
N SER A 85 17.46 -16.08 15.01
CA SER A 85 18.70 -16.17 14.24
C SER A 85 19.88 -15.73 15.12
N GLU A 86 21.06 -16.32 14.90
CA GLU A 86 22.31 -15.88 15.55
C GLU A 86 22.75 -14.49 15.09
N LYS A 87 22.18 -13.97 13.99
CA LYS A 87 22.40 -12.61 13.51
C LYS A 87 21.32 -11.67 14.04
N THR A 88 21.75 -10.56 14.65
CA THR A 88 20.87 -9.46 15.08
C THR A 88 20.33 -8.70 13.86
N GLU A 89 19.26 -9.22 13.26
CA GLU A 89 18.52 -8.50 12.24
C GLU A 89 17.51 -7.58 12.91
N VAL A 90 17.58 -6.29 12.56
CA VAL A 90 16.61 -5.28 12.99
C VAL A 90 15.66 -4.99 11.83
N ILE A 91 14.36 -5.15 12.06
CA ILE A 91 13.32 -4.69 11.13
C ILE A 91 12.61 -3.51 11.75
N THR A 92 12.37 -2.49 10.93
CA THR A 92 11.71 -1.26 11.38
C THR A 92 10.30 -1.24 10.82
N LEU A 93 9.31 -0.88 11.65
CA LEU A 93 7.99 -0.50 11.18
C LEU A 93 7.91 1.02 11.21
N VAL A 94 7.67 1.62 10.05
CA VAL A 94 7.61 3.07 9.89
C VAL A 94 6.20 3.47 9.47
N SER A 95 5.70 4.54 10.08
CA SER A 95 4.47 5.17 9.65
C SER A 95 4.61 6.68 9.56
N SER A 96 4.22 7.24 8.42
CA SER A 96 4.24 8.68 8.17
C SER A 96 2.89 9.15 7.64
N TRP A 97 2.41 10.29 8.17
CA TRP A 97 1.25 11.00 7.65
C TRP A 97 1.60 11.86 6.42
N LYS A 98 2.83 12.39 6.38
CA LYS A 98 3.28 13.39 5.40
C LYS A 98 3.38 12.85 3.97
N ASP A 99 3.59 11.54 3.81
CA ASP A 99 3.69 10.87 2.50
C ASP A 99 2.40 10.13 2.11
N GLY A 100 1.24 10.76 2.30
CA GLY A 100 -0.05 10.15 1.93
C GLY A 100 -0.52 9.02 2.84
N GLY A 101 -0.03 8.99 4.09
CA GLY A 101 -0.52 8.06 5.11
C GLY A 101 -0.22 6.59 4.81
N LYS A 102 0.97 6.12 5.19
CA LYS A 102 1.41 4.74 4.92
C LYS A 102 2.01 4.07 6.15
N ILE A 103 1.75 2.77 6.30
CA ILE A 103 2.52 1.87 7.20
C ILE A 103 3.36 0.96 6.31
N TYR A 104 4.66 0.89 6.59
CA TYR A 104 5.58 0.06 5.82
C TYR A 104 6.69 -0.52 6.69
N LYS A 105 7.30 -1.59 6.18
CA LYS A 105 8.55 -2.14 6.68
C LYS A 105 9.72 -1.33 6.13
N GLY A 106 10.49 -0.72 7.02
CA GLY A 106 11.83 -0.22 6.76
C GLY A 106 12.86 -1.32 7.02
N ALA A 107 13.90 -1.39 6.20
CA ALA A 107 14.97 -2.35 6.43
C ALA A 107 15.98 -1.82 7.45
N GLY A 108 16.43 -2.68 8.36
CA GLY A 108 17.79 -2.56 8.88
C GLY A 108 18.77 -3.06 7.82
N GLY A 109 19.40 -2.15 7.08
CA GLY A 109 20.35 -2.46 6.00
C GLY A 109 19.86 -2.12 4.58
N SER A 110 20.42 -2.79 3.56
CA SER A 110 20.18 -2.55 2.11
C SER A 110 18.82 -3.02 1.58
N GLY A 111 17.89 -3.42 2.47
CA GLY A 111 16.57 -3.90 2.08
C GLY A 111 15.64 -2.77 1.64
N GLY A 112 14.89 -2.98 0.55
CA GLY A 112 13.90 -2.03 0.06
C GLY A 112 12.75 -1.77 1.05
N HIS A 113 11.95 -0.75 0.75
CA HIS A 113 10.76 -0.41 1.53
C HIS A 113 9.59 -1.30 1.09
N GLN A 114 8.97 -2.02 2.02
CA GLN A 114 7.81 -2.85 1.71
C GLN A 114 6.55 -2.27 2.39
N PRO A 115 5.61 -1.70 1.62
CA PRO A 115 4.38 -1.15 2.16
C PRO A 115 3.39 -2.24 2.59
N PHE A 116 2.66 -1.98 3.67
CA PHE A 116 1.58 -2.85 4.15
C PHE A 116 0.20 -2.21 4.03
N LEU A 117 0.14 -0.89 4.23
CA LEU A 117 -1.11 -0.15 4.24
C LEU A 117 -0.89 1.25 3.67
N TYR A 118 -1.80 1.67 2.81
CA TYR A 118 -1.85 3.00 2.18
C TYR A 118 -3.21 3.63 2.40
N GLY A 119 -3.31 4.93 2.09
CA GLY A 119 -4.58 5.65 2.16
C GLY A 119 -5.09 5.76 3.60
N ILE A 120 -4.16 5.87 4.53
CA ILE A 120 -4.46 6.30 5.89
C ILE A 120 -4.89 7.76 5.80
N ARG A 121 -5.76 8.20 6.71
CA ARG A 121 -6.20 9.58 7.00
C ARG A 121 -5.58 10.15 8.29
N SER A 122 -5.30 9.30 9.26
CA SER A 122 -4.59 9.67 10.49
C SER A 122 -4.05 8.41 11.16
N ILE A 123 -2.92 8.51 11.85
CA ILE A 123 -2.37 7.39 12.61
C ILE A 123 -1.81 7.82 13.97
N SER A 124 -2.02 6.96 14.96
CA SER A 124 -1.38 7.04 16.27
C SER A 124 -0.73 5.70 16.59
N MET A 125 0.52 5.75 17.04
CA MET A 125 1.24 4.59 17.54
C MET A 125 1.74 4.88 18.95
N LYS A 126 1.60 3.89 19.84
CA LYS A 126 2.07 3.95 21.22
C LYS A 126 2.62 2.61 21.65
N ARG A 127 3.73 2.62 22.37
CA ARG A 127 4.22 1.41 23.05
C ARG A 127 3.26 1.05 24.19
N ASN A 128 2.89 -0.21 24.29
CA ASN A 128 2.09 -0.78 25.37
C ASN A 128 2.82 -2.02 25.91
N GLY A 129 3.76 -1.80 26.83
CA GLY A 129 4.68 -2.84 27.30
C GLY A 129 5.55 -3.42 26.18
N SER A 130 5.44 -4.73 25.96
CA SER A 130 6.12 -5.45 24.87
C SER A 130 5.39 -5.38 23.53
N ARG A 131 4.26 -4.67 23.47
CA ARG A 131 3.38 -4.59 22.30
C ARG A 131 3.36 -3.17 21.73
N LEU A 132 2.93 -3.05 20.47
CA LEU A 132 2.73 -1.78 19.79
C LEU A 132 1.22 -1.58 19.55
N LEU A 133 0.63 -0.58 20.21
CA LEU A 133 -0.73 -0.17 19.95
C LEU A 133 -0.75 0.77 18.75
N ILE A 134 -1.40 0.33 17.67
CA ILE A 134 -1.57 1.07 16.42
C ILE A 134 -3.04 1.41 16.29
N SER A 135 -3.36 2.69 16.09
CA SER A 135 -4.71 3.17 15.75
C SER A 135 -4.63 3.95 14.46
N SER A 136 -5.33 3.49 13.43
CA SER A 136 -5.30 4.07 12.09
C SER A 136 -6.73 4.38 11.63
N THR A 137 -6.94 5.55 11.04
CA THR A 137 -8.17 5.89 10.33
C THR A 137 -7.85 5.91 8.85
N LEU A 138 -8.62 5.21 8.01
CA LEU A 138 -8.43 5.19 6.56
C LEU A 138 -9.18 6.34 5.87
N ASN A 139 -8.88 6.58 4.60
CA ASN A 139 -9.46 7.68 3.81
C ASN A 139 -11.00 7.66 3.74
N GLN A 140 -11.63 6.47 3.80
CA GLN A 140 -13.10 6.37 3.82
C GLN A 140 -13.70 6.62 5.21
N GLY A 141 -12.88 6.86 6.23
CA GLY A 141 -13.31 7.21 7.59
C GLY A 141 -13.31 6.05 8.58
N SER A 142 -13.06 4.81 8.12
CA SER A 142 -13.01 3.64 8.99
C SER A 142 -11.80 3.71 9.93
N THR A 143 -12.04 3.51 11.23
CA THR A 143 -10.97 3.47 12.24
C THR A 143 -10.72 2.05 12.73
N PHE A 144 -9.45 1.66 12.75
CA PHE A 144 -9.01 0.35 13.21
C PHE A 144 -7.98 0.47 14.32
N ARG A 145 -7.99 -0.50 15.22
CA ARG A 145 -7.05 -0.59 16.35
C ARG A 145 -6.41 -1.97 16.37
N LEU A 146 -5.10 -2.02 16.54
CA LEU A 146 -4.32 -3.25 16.65
C LEU A 146 -3.36 -3.13 17.83
N ASN A 147 -3.45 -4.07 18.77
CA ASN A 147 -2.44 -4.24 19.80
C ASN A 147 -1.42 -5.29 19.32
N PHE A 148 -0.47 -4.86 18.50
CA PHE A 148 0.44 -5.72 17.77
C PHE A 148 1.53 -6.29 18.68
N ALA A 149 1.65 -7.62 18.68
CA ALA A 149 2.85 -8.31 19.14
C ALA A 149 3.13 -9.42 18.12
N PRO A 150 4.35 -9.51 17.59
CA PRO A 150 4.67 -10.58 16.68
C PRO A 150 4.51 -11.94 17.39
N LYS A 151 3.77 -12.87 16.78
CA LYS A 151 3.59 -14.21 17.34
C LYS A 151 4.83 -15.05 17.03
N ASN A 152 5.25 -15.90 17.97
CA ASN A 152 6.30 -16.92 17.81
C ASN A 152 5.85 -18.08 16.89
N ARG A 153 5.27 -17.80 15.72
CA ARG A 153 4.95 -18.81 14.71
C ARG A 153 6.08 -18.89 13.69
N ALA A 154 7.28 -19.27 14.15
CA ALA A 154 8.33 -19.65 13.23
C ALA A 154 8.20 -21.17 12.98
N ILE A 155 7.58 -21.55 11.87
CA ILE A 155 7.64 -22.93 11.38
C ILE A 155 8.96 -23.06 10.62
N TYR A 156 9.98 -23.60 11.27
CA TYR A 156 11.23 -23.97 10.62
C TYR A 156 11.05 -25.30 9.88
N VAL A 157 10.93 -25.25 8.55
CA VAL A 157 11.20 -26.45 7.73
C VAL A 157 12.71 -26.53 7.58
N LYS A 158 13.38 -27.24 8.51
CA LYS A 158 14.81 -27.54 8.40
C LYS A 158 14.96 -28.59 7.30
N VAL A 159 15.25 -28.17 6.08
CA VAL A 159 15.59 -29.11 5.00
C VAL A 159 16.92 -29.75 5.40
N LYS A 160 16.85 -31.01 5.84
CA LYS A 160 18.01 -31.80 6.20
C LYS A 160 18.67 -32.23 4.89
N GLU A 161 19.67 -31.50 4.43
CA GLU A 161 20.54 -31.99 3.36
C GLU A 161 21.22 -33.27 3.85
N VAL A 162 20.79 -34.40 3.32
CA VAL A 162 21.45 -35.69 3.53
C VAL A 162 22.76 -35.64 2.74
N LYS A 163 23.86 -35.29 3.41
CA LYS A 163 25.20 -35.52 2.86
C LYS A 163 25.34 -37.03 2.63
N LYS A 164 25.34 -37.46 1.37
CA LYS A 164 25.77 -38.80 0.99
C LYS A 164 27.16 -39.01 1.58
N LYS A 165 27.31 -40.03 2.43
CA LYS A 165 28.62 -40.53 2.87
C LYS A 165 29.45 -40.79 1.61
N LYS A 166 30.70 -40.31 1.61
CA LYS A 166 31.75 -40.88 0.77
C LYS A 166 31.81 -42.36 1.11
N ASP A 167 31.52 -43.21 0.13
CA ASP A 167 31.89 -44.62 0.21
C ASP A 167 33.42 -44.68 0.15
N ASP A 168 34.02 -45.07 1.26
CA ASP A 168 35.37 -45.58 1.32
C ASP A 168 35.41 -46.94 0.58
N LYS A 169 36.29 -46.97 -0.43
CA LYS A 169 37.08 -48.09 -0.98
C LYS A 169 36.76 -49.55 -0.61
N PRO A 170 37.02 -50.46 -1.55
CA PRO A 170 38.00 -51.53 -1.35
C PRO A 170 39.43 -51.09 -1.75
#